data_AF-A0A8T5ZKR2-F1
#
_entry.id   AF-A0A8T5ZKR2-F1
#
_cell.length_a   1.000
_cell.length_b   1.000
_cell.length_c   1.000
_cell.angle_alpha   90.00
_cell.angle_beta   90.00
_cell.angle_gamma   90.00
#
_symmetry.space_group_name_H-M   'P 1'
#
loop_
_entity.id
_entity.type
_entity.pdbx_description
1 polymer ?
#
loop_
_entity_poly.entity_id
_entity_poly.type
_entity_poly.pdbx_seq_one_letter_code
_entity_poly.pdbx_strand_id
1 'polypeptide(L)'
;VWNTSGHRSRLISIATHELELFARLYDSEGTPAWQARLPALHAKQLVAVLEKFANQPNRLGDLQGQYFSTVMFDETYAQRDGTILRQTQFPQDSSQWVLSGPHFFVGTPFYKTPRENCTLNSDYDCLDLLTLPDDYLPRTNYIPACDAQEYAKRTPCVTWTELAEDEPKKVTDYYRLAIRAMLAQSGERTLISAIYPPEISHMNAVRSYCYSSQNLLLEHSGMCFSLPFDFICKSTGKANLHQMLDGFSYVLFNPRQKALLYCLVLSLNSVNDVYAGLWQSCYTPDFNTQRWSRDLPQLPQDFFAKLTPEWQRNCALRSDYSRRQALVEIDVLVAQALGLTLEELLTIYRVQFPVMRQYEADTWYDQNGRIIFTPSKGLVGVGLPRTARKADLKNGFVFNVDSPEWTGGDCTDQAIGWDDVKHLKTGTVSVTFDDYTRSDEGERRTVTWQAPFIKPDREDDYKVAWAFFAQDKESA
;
A
#
# COMPACT_ATOMS: atom_id res chain seq x y z
N VAL A 1 5.31 24.78 23.25
CA VAL A 1 6.53 24.51 24.04
C VAL A 1 6.86 23.03 23.87
N TRP A 2 8.05 22.68 23.36
CA TRP A 2 8.48 21.29 23.31
C TRP A 2 8.70 20.80 24.75
N ASN A 3 8.06 19.69 25.13
CA ASN A 3 8.29 19.08 26.43
C ASN A 3 9.60 18.29 26.36
N THR A 4 10.63 18.75 27.07
CA THR A 4 11.93 18.09 27.17
C THR A 4 12.02 17.13 28.37
N SER A 5 10.97 17.02 29.17
CA SER A 5 10.92 16.10 30.31
C SER A 5 10.83 14.66 29.82
N GLY A 6 11.76 13.80 30.26
CA GLY A 6 11.75 12.38 29.94
C GLY A 6 10.47 11.70 30.46
N HIS A 7 9.85 10.86 29.63
CA HIS A 7 8.66 10.10 30.02
C HIS A 7 9.07 8.72 30.56
N ARG A 8 8.67 8.39 31.80
CA ARG A 8 9.07 7.13 32.46
C ARG A 8 8.73 5.87 31.65
N SER A 9 7.66 5.86 30.86
CA SER A 9 7.29 4.71 30.02
C SER A 9 8.25 4.44 28.84
N ARG A 10 9.18 5.37 28.55
CA ARG A 10 10.24 5.18 27.56
C ARG A 10 11.48 4.49 28.14
N LEU A 11 11.55 4.30 29.46
CA LEU A 11 12.55 3.44 30.09
C LEU A 11 12.06 1.99 30.00
N ILE A 12 12.77 1.18 29.23
CA ILE A 12 12.47 -0.24 29.06
C ILE A 12 13.48 -1.03 29.88
N SER A 13 13.01 -1.66 30.95
CA SER A 13 13.82 -2.62 31.71
C SER A 13 13.83 -3.94 30.95
N ILE A 14 15.02 -4.39 30.55
CA ILE A 14 15.23 -5.66 29.86
C ILE A 14 15.78 -6.67 30.87
N ALA A 15 14.96 -7.66 31.23
CA ALA A 15 15.35 -8.81 32.01
C ALA A 15 15.37 -10.06 31.11
N THR A 16 15.67 -11.23 31.70
CA THR A 16 15.75 -12.49 30.97
C THR A 16 14.46 -12.80 30.20
N HIS A 17 13.29 -12.49 30.78
CA HIS A 17 12.00 -12.71 30.14
C HIS A 17 11.85 -11.91 28.82
N GLU A 18 12.21 -10.62 28.80
CA GLU A 18 12.16 -9.82 27.57
C GLU A 18 13.19 -10.31 26.55
N LEU A 19 14.36 -10.76 26.98
CA LEU A 19 15.37 -11.34 26.11
C LEU A 19 14.91 -12.67 25.48
N GLU A 20 14.23 -13.54 26.24
CA GLU A 20 13.61 -14.76 25.71
C GLU A 20 12.55 -14.44 24.66
N LEU A 21 11.73 -13.41 24.91
CA LEU A 21 10.77 -12.91 23.93
C LEU A 21 11.46 -12.44 22.65
N PHE A 22 12.53 -11.65 22.76
CA PHE A 22 13.25 -11.12 21.60
C PHE A 22 13.94 -12.23 20.80
N ALA A 23 14.57 -13.20 21.47
CA ALA A 23 15.17 -14.36 20.82
C ALA A 23 14.12 -15.14 20.01
N ARG A 24 12.94 -15.39 20.59
CA ARG A 24 11.86 -16.10 19.87
C ARG A 24 11.42 -15.35 18.62
N LEU A 25 11.31 -14.03 18.67
CA LEU A 25 10.76 -13.23 17.56
C LEU A 25 11.78 -12.94 16.45
N TYR A 26 13.02 -12.62 16.81
CA TYR A 26 13.97 -12.05 15.86
C TYR A 26 15.09 -13.02 15.49
N ASP A 27 15.37 -14.02 16.32
CA ASP A 27 16.51 -14.93 16.18
C ASP A 27 16.10 -16.35 15.73
N SER A 28 17.12 -17.13 15.34
CA SER A 28 16.93 -18.53 15.00
C SER A 28 16.45 -19.34 16.21
N GLU A 29 15.69 -20.39 15.93
CA GLU A 29 15.23 -21.32 16.97
C GLU A 29 16.42 -21.86 17.79
N GLY A 30 16.26 -21.93 19.12
CA GLY A 30 17.30 -22.37 20.05
C GLY A 30 18.30 -21.29 20.49
N THR A 31 18.17 -20.04 20.01
CA THR A 31 19.04 -18.93 20.46
C THR A 31 18.84 -18.66 21.97
N PRO A 32 19.88 -18.72 22.81
CA PRO A 32 19.77 -18.39 24.23
C PRO A 32 19.39 -16.92 24.45
N ALA A 33 18.57 -16.65 25.48
CA ALA A 33 18.09 -15.30 25.78
C ALA A 33 19.20 -14.23 25.84
N TRP A 34 20.32 -14.52 26.48
CA TRP A 34 21.42 -13.56 26.64
C TRP A 34 22.15 -13.22 25.32
N GLN A 35 21.85 -13.93 24.22
CA GLN A 35 22.34 -13.64 22.87
C GLN A 35 21.27 -12.94 21.99
N ALA A 36 20.09 -12.65 22.53
CA ALA A 36 18.98 -12.10 21.77
C ALA A 36 19.32 -10.74 21.16
N ARG A 37 18.93 -10.54 19.90
CA ARG A 37 18.99 -9.20 19.27
C ARG A 37 17.97 -8.27 19.91
N LEU A 38 18.39 -7.06 20.24
CA LEU A 38 17.51 -6.05 20.80
C LEU A 38 16.72 -5.34 19.69
N PRO A 39 15.37 -5.35 19.73
CA PRO A 39 14.55 -4.61 18.78
C PRO A 39 14.61 -3.09 19.00
N ALA A 40 14.31 -2.33 17.96
CA ALA A 40 14.19 -0.87 18.01
C ALA A 40 12.88 -0.43 18.70
N LEU A 41 12.79 -0.63 20.01
CA LEU A 41 11.63 -0.28 20.83
C LEU A 41 11.86 1.03 21.58
N HIS A 42 10.80 1.85 21.63
CA HIS A 42 10.83 3.17 22.28
C HIS A 42 9.79 3.35 23.38
N ALA A 43 9.01 2.31 23.71
CA ALA A 43 7.99 2.34 24.76
C ALA A 43 7.73 0.94 25.34
N LYS A 44 7.50 0.85 26.66
CA LYS A 44 7.20 -0.42 27.37
C LYS A 44 5.95 -1.12 26.82
N GLN A 45 4.92 -0.36 26.44
CA GLN A 45 3.68 -0.90 25.86
C GLN A 45 3.92 -1.72 24.59
N LEU A 46 4.97 -1.42 23.82
CA LEU A 46 5.28 -2.15 22.61
C LEU A 46 5.85 -3.55 22.88
N VAL A 47 6.35 -3.82 24.10
CA VAL A 47 6.77 -5.17 24.51
C VAL A 47 5.56 -6.10 24.60
N ALA A 48 4.44 -5.63 25.17
CA ALA A 48 3.20 -6.41 25.22
C ALA A 48 2.67 -6.73 23.82
N VAL A 49 2.80 -5.79 22.87
CA VAL A 49 2.47 -6.05 21.46
C VAL A 49 3.35 -7.15 20.87
N LEU A 50 4.67 -7.12 21.13
CA LEU A 50 5.58 -8.18 20.67
C LEU A 50 5.21 -9.55 21.24
N GLU A 51 4.77 -9.64 22.51
CA GLU A 51 4.27 -10.89 23.09
C GLU A 51 3.08 -11.44 22.29
N LYS A 52 2.16 -10.58 21.81
CA LYS A 52 1.02 -11.00 20.99
C LYS A 52 1.43 -11.59 19.64
N PHE A 53 2.48 -11.04 19.02
CA PHE A 53 3.09 -11.64 17.83
C PHE A 53 3.75 -12.98 18.17
N ALA A 54 4.52 -13.05 19.25
CA ALA A 54 5.24 -14.26 19.65
C ALA A 54 4.31 -15.42 20.04
N ASN A 55 3.13 -15.10 20.56
CA ASN A 55 2.12 -16.06 21.00
C ASN A 55 1.20 -16.53 19.86
N GLN A 56 1.34 -16.01 18.64
CA GLN A 56 0.62 -16.57 17.50
C GLN A 56 1.08 -18.02 17.25
N PRO A 57 0.15 -18.94 16.96
CA PRO A 57 0.47 -20.37 16.90
C PRO A 57 1.34 -20.74 15.70
N ASN A 58 1.28 -19.94 14.62
CA ASN A 58 1.97 -20.20 13.36
C ASN A 58 2.79 -18.97 12.95
N ARG A 59 3.86 -19.22 12.21
CA ARG A 59 4.63 -18.28 11.41
C ARG A 59 4.42 -18.55 9.93
N LEU A 60 4.73 -17.58 9.06
CA LEU A 60 4.72 -17.81 7.62
C LEU A 60 5.64 -18.99 7.25
N GLY A 61 6.79 -19.07 7.91
CA GLY A 61 7.76 -20.14 7.79
C GLY A 61 7.23 -21.53 8.10
N ASP A 62 6.13 -21.69 8.83
CA ASP A 62 5.51 -22.99 9.11
C ASP A 62 4.67 -23.50 7.93
N LEU A 63 4.37 -22.64 6.96
CA LEU A 63 3.64 -22.96 5.74
C LEU A 63 4.56 -23.42 4.60
N GLN A 64 5.71 -24.03 4.92
CA GLN A 64 6.69 -24.49 3.90
C GLN A 64 6.01 -25.37 2.85
N GLY A 65 6.39 -25.17 1.59
CA GLY A 65 5.79 -25.88 0.46
C GLY A 65 4.47 -25.28 -0.03
N GLN A 66 3.82 -24.38 0.73
CA GLN A 66 2.60 -23.70 0.31
C GLN A 66 2.85 -22.29 -0.25
N TYR A 67 4.08 -21.79 -0.13
CA TYR A 67 4.52 -20.51 -0.71
C TYR A 67 5.96 -20.58 -1.18
N PHE A 68 6.33 -19.65 -2.08
CA PHE A 68 7.69 -19.50 -2.59
C PHE A 68 8.03 -18.02 -2.70
N SER A 69 9.23 -17.63 -2.23
CA SER A 69 9.68 -16.24 -2.24
C SER A 69 10.94 -16.07 -3.09
N THR A 70 10.97 -15.02 -3.92
CA THR A 70 12.08 -14.80 -4.86
C THR A 70 12.37 -13.32 -5.10
N VAL A 71 13.63 -13.02 -5.42
CA VAL A 71 14.06 -11.72 -5.97
C VAL A 71 13.93 -11.68 -7.50
N MET A 72 13.55 -12.82 -8.11
CA MET A 72 13.41 -13.07 -9.54
C MET A 72 14.71 -12.85 -10.32
N PHE A 73 15.02 -11.61 -10.71
CA PHE A 73 16.23 -11.27 -11.44
C PHE A 73 17.12 -10.35 -10.61
N ASP A 74 18.42 -10.65 -10.54
CA ASP A 74 19.39 -9.66 -10.07
C ASP A 74 19.65 -8.65 -11.20
N GLU A 75 19.38 -7.37 -10.94
CA GLU A 75 19.44 -6.31 -11.96
C GLU A 75 20.79 -6.24 -12.68
N THR A 76 21.91 -6.47 -11.97
CA THR A 76 23.24 -6.35 -12.58
C THR A 76 23.54 -7.57 -13.45
N TYR A 77 23.26 -8.77 -12.94
CA TYR A 77 23.50 -9.99 -13.70
C TYR A 77 22.57 -10.12 -14.90
N ALA A 78 21.28 -9.81 -14.73
CA ALA A 78 20.26 -9.91 -15.76
C ALA A 78 20.46 -8.91 -16.91
N GLN A 79 21.08 -7.75 -16.65
CA GLN A 79 21.52 -6.86 -17.73
C GLN A 79 22.77 -7.40 -18.44
N ARG A 80 23.73 -7.94 -17.68
CA ARG A 80 24.99 -8.45 -18.23
C ARG A 80 24.79 -9.68 -19.12
N ASP A 81 23.85 -10.55 -18.79
CA ASP A 81 23.55 -11.78 -19.54
C ASP A 81 22.45 -11.61 -20.60
N GLY A 82 21.96 -10.38 -20.80
CA GLY A 82 20.95 -10.03 -21.79
C GLY A 82 19.54 -10.53 -21.46
N THR A 83 19.22 -10.85 -20.20
CA THR A 83 17.84 -11.17 -19.78
C THR A 83 16.95 -9.93 -19.84
N ILE A 84 17.46 -8.79 -19.37
CA ILE A 84 16.74 -7.51 -19.37
C ILE A 84 17.61 -6.39 -19.95
N LEU A 85 16.98 -5.35 -20.46
CA LEU A 85 17.62 -4.14 -20.96
C LEU A 85 16.98 -2.92 -20.31
N ARG A 86 17.79 -1.96 -19.88
CA ARG A 86 17.32 -0.66 -19.41
C ARG A 86 16.87 0.19 -20.60
N GLN A 87 15.55 0.28 -20.79
CA GLN A 87 14.91 1.07 -21.83
C GLN A 87 13.58 1.58 -21.26
N THR A 88 13.45 2.90 -21.17
CA THR A 88 12.24 3.53 -20.64
C THR A 88 11.18 3.59 -21.74
N GLN A 89 10.06 2.89 -21.55
CA GLN A 89 8.94 2.89 -22.51
C GLN A 89 7.63 2.49 -21.85
N PHE A 90 6.51 2.76 -22.52
CA PHE A 90 5.27 2.03 -22.23
C PHE A 90 5.39 0.59 -22.76
N PRO A 91 5.11 -0.42 -21.92
CA PRO A 91 5.12 -1.82 -22.37
C PRO A 91 3.95 -2.08 -23.33
N GLN A 92 4.16 -2.93 -24.32
CA GLN A 92 3.09 -3.32 -25.27
C GLN A 92 2.06 -4.24 -24.62
N ASP A 93 2.52 -5.05 -23.67
CA ASP A 93 1.72 -6.01 -22.91
C ASP A 93 2.37 -6.27 -21.54
N SER A 94 1.69 -7.01 -20.67
CA SER A 94 2.14 -7.34 -19.31
C SER A 94 3.47 -8.09 -19.26
N SER A 95 3.81 -8.89 -20.27
CA SER A 95 5.05 -9.68 -20.31
C SER A 95 6.30 -8.80 -20.50
N GLN A 96 6.14 -7.61 -21.07
CA GLN A 96 7.23 -6.63 -21.19
C GLN A 96 7.44 -5.81 -19.92
N TRP A 97 6.50 -5.87 -18.97
CA TRP A 97 6.56 -5.02 -17.78
C TRP A 97 7.48 -5.62 -16.71
N VAL A 98 8.66 -5.02 -16.55
CA VAL A 98 9.58 -5.32 -15.44
C VAL A 98 9.34 -4.34 -14.29
N LEU A 99 8.77 -4.84 -13.20
CA LEU A 99 8.39 -4.04 -12.05
C LEU A 99 9.59 -3.45 -11.29
N SER A 100 9.44 -2.19 -10.85
CA SER A 100 10.37 -1.49 -9.97
C SER A 100 9.65 -0.97 -8.72
N GLY A 101 10.40 -0.69 -7.65
CA GLY A 101 9.84 -0.25 -6.37
C GLY A 101 8.84 0.92 -6.48
N PRO A 102 9.15 2.02 -7.18
CA PRO A 102 8.25 3.17 -7.31
C PRO A 102 6.87 2.87 -7.91
N HIS A 103 6.71 1.80 -8.69
CA HIS A 103 5.45 1.49 -9.38
C HIS A 103 4.28 1.25 -8.42
N PHE A 104 4.52 0.77 -7.20
CA PHE A 104 3.47 0.50 -6.22
C PHE A 104 3.71 1.13 -4.86
N PHE A 105 2.63 1.33 -4.12
CA PHE A 105 2.62 1.61 -2.70
C PHE A 105 1.71 0.60 -1.99
N VAL A 106 1.49 0.77 -0.68
CA VAL A 106 0.68 -0.17 0.12
C VAL A 106 -0.72 -0.34 -0.47
N GLY A 107 -1.05 -1.57 -0.88
CA GLY A 107 -2.31 -1.92 -1.53
C GLY A 107 -2.57 -1.17 -2.84
N THR A 108 -1.57 -0.52 -3.43
CA THR A 108 -1.70 0.38 -4.58
C THR A 108 -0.74 -0.05 -5.69
N PRO A 109 -1.16 -1.00 -6.57
CA PRO A 109 -0.27 -1.54 -7.61
C PRO A 109 0.08 -0.53 -8.72
N PHE A 110 -0.71 0.54 -8.86
CA PHE A 110 -0.47 1.64 -9.81
C PHE A 110 -0.29 2.94 -9.04
N TYR A 111 0.88 3.11 -8.45
CA TYR A 111 1.21 4.27 -7.62
C TYR A 111 1.89 5.37 -8.43
N LYS A 112 2.97 5.03 -9.13
CA LYS A 112 3.75 5.96 -9.95
C LYS A 112 4.20 5.34 -11.26
N THR A 113 4.44 6.20 -12.24
CA THR A 113 5.07 5.82 -13.50
C THR A 113 6.35 6.66 -13.70
N PRO A 114 7.44 6.07 -14.23
CA PRO A 114 8.62 6.85 -14.58
C PRO A 114 8.29 7.85 -15.68
N ARG A 115 9.00 8.98 -15.66
CA ARG A 115 9.02 9.92 -16.79
C ARG A 115 9.78 9.29 -17.95
N GLU A 116 9.50 9.75 -19.17
CA GLU A 116 10.23 9.35 -20.39
C GLU A 116 11.75 9.41 -20.17
N ASN A 117 12.23 10.50 -19.59
CA ASN A 117 13.62 10.66 -19.15
C ASN A 117 13.75 10.37 -17.66
N CYS A 118 13.93 9.10 -17.30
CA CYS A 118 14.11 8.66 -15.91
C CYS A 118 15.59 8.49 -15.55
N THR A 119 16.18 9.49 -14.89
CA THR A 119 17.59 9.46 -14.45
C THR A 119 17.74 9.43 -12.94
N LEU A 120 16.88 10.17 -12.23
CA LEU A 120 16.85 10.31 -10.80
C LEU A 120 15.74 9.44 -10.19
N ASN A 121 15.88 9.13 -8.91
CA ASN A 121 14.81 8.48 -8.13
C ASN A 121 13.54 9.33 -7.99
N SER A 122 13.63 10.63 -8.28
CA SER A 122 12.52 11.59 -8.30
C SER A 122 11.81 11.70 -9.64
N ASP A 123 12.30 11.06 -10.69
CA ASP A 123 11.75 11.17 -12.06
C ASP A 123 10.54 10.23 -12.25
N TYR A 124 9.60 10.31 -11.31
CA TYR A 124 8.36 9.54 -11.29
C TYR A 124 7.20 10.45 -10.94
N ASP A 125 6.08 10.26 -11.63
CA ASP A 125 4.85 11.01 -11.41
C ASP A 125 3.75 10.10 -10.84
N CYS A 126 2.94 10.65 -9.94
CA CYS A 126 1.84 9.92 -9.29
C CYS A 126 0.70 9.67 -10.28
N LEU A 127 0.11 8.47 -10.21
CA LEU A 127 -1.00 8.08 -11.08
C LEU A 127 -2.35 8.44 -10.45
N ASP A 128 -3.26 8.97 -11.27
CA ASP A 128 -4.63 9.30 -10.85
C ASP A 128 -5.61 8.16 -11.15
N LEU A 129 -5.80 7.28 -10.15
CA LEU A 129 -6.62 6.07 -10.25
C LEU A 129 -8.08 6.32 -10.65
N LEU A 130 -8.65 7.49 -10.33
CA LEU A 130 -10.05 7.80 -10.70
C LEU A 130 -10.23 7.86 -12.21
N THR A 131 -9.15 8.13 -12.93
CA THR A 131 -9.19 8.48 -14.33
C THR A 131 -8.38 7.55 -15.21
N LEU A 132 -7.52 6.68 -14.63
CA LEU A 132 -6.76 5.68 -15.38
C LEU A 132 -7.69 4.83 -16.26
N PRO A 133 -7.29 4.53 -17.52
CA PRO A 133 -7.94 3.53 -18.35
C PRO A 133 -7.97 2.15 -17.70
N ASP A 134 -8.95 1.33 -18.07
CA ASP A 134 -9.13 -0.02 -17.51
C ASP A 134 -8.15 -1.05 -18.07
N ASP A 135 -7.39 -0.72 -19.12
CA ASP A 135 -6.35 -1.53 -19.77
C ASP A 135 -4.93 -0.95 -19.59
N TYR A 136 -4.79 0.06 -18.72
CA TYR A 136 -3.56 0.83 -18.58
C TYR A 136 -2.39 0.00 -18.03
N LEU A 137 -1.20 0.17 -18.63
CA LEU A 137 0.08 -0.29 -18.12
C LEU A 137 1.06 0.89 -17.92
N PRO A 138 1.74 1.02 -16.76
CA PRO A 138 2.70 2.09 -16.55
C PRO A 138 3.94 1.94 -17.42
N ARG A 139 4.61 3.06 -17.73
CA ARG A 139 5.99 3.00 -18.23
C ARG A 139 6.86 2.11 -17.34
N THR A 140 7.77 1.40 -17.97
CA THR A 140 8.83 0.62 -17.31
C THR A 140 10.19 1.19 -17.68
N ASN A 141 11.17 1.05 -16.79
CA ASN A 141 12.57 1.38 -17.09
C ASN A 141 13.36 0.19 -17.64
N TYR A 142 12.79 -1.02 -17.57
CA TYR A 142 13.44 -2.25 -18.01
C TYR A 142 12.44 -3.11 -18.78
N ILE A 143 12.94 -3.78 -19.81
CA ILE A 143 12.18 -4.70 -20.66
C ILE A 143 12.95 -6.01 -20.81
N PRO A 144 12.29 -7.14 -21.14
CA PRO A 144 12.97 -8.35 -21.59
C PRO A 144 13.89 -8.07 -22.79
N ALA A 145 15.09 -8.66 -22.79
CA ALA A 145 16.11 -8.45 -23.81
C ALA A 145 16.55 -9.74 -24.55
N CYS A 146 15.87 -10.85 -24.28
CA CYS A 146 15.99 -12.11 -24.99
C CYS A 146 14.62 -12.57 -25.52
N ASP A 147 14.60 -13.65 -26.30
CA ASP A 147 13.34 -14.23 -26.78
C ASP A 147 12.52 -14.81 -25.63
N ALA A 148 11.21 -14.99 -25.87
CA ALA A 148 10.26 -15.43 -24.85
C ALA A 148 10.60 -16.81 -24.26
N GLN A 149 11.21 -17.72 -25.03
CA GLN A 149 11.55 -19.06 -24.53
C GLN A 149 12.73 -18.98 -23.57
N GLU A 150 13.78 -18.25 -23.93
CA GLU A 150 14.94 -18.04 -23.07
C GLU A 150 14.57 -17.23 -21.82
N TYR A 151 13.72 -16.21 -21.96
CA TYR A 151 13.21 -15.45 -20.81
C TYR A 151 12.43 -16.35 -19.85
N ALA A 152 11.51 -17.15 -20.38
CA ALA A 152 10.72 -18.10 -19.62
C ALA A 152 11.60 -19.15 -18.92
N LYS A 153 12.70 -19.60 -19.55
CA LYS A 153 13.66 -20.54 -18.96
C LYS A 153 14.44 -19.92 -17.79
N ARG A 154 14.72 -18.61 -17.85
CA ARG A 154 15.42 -17.87 -16.77
C ARG A 154 14.49 -17.50 -15.62
N THR A 155 13.18 -17.44 -15.86
CA THR A 155 12.19 -17.18 -14.81
C THR A 155 12.12 -18.34 -13.81
N PRO A 156 12.22 -18.08 -12.49
CA PRO A 156 12.11 -19.11 -11.47
C PRO A 156 10.76 -19.84 -11.48
N CYS A 157 10.76 -21.11 -11.11
CA CYS A 157 9.54 -21.86 -10.81
C CYS A 157 9.24 -21.90 -9.31
N VAL A 158 7.97 -22.11 -8.98
CA VAL A 158 7.56 -22.41 -7.60
C VAL A 158 8.09 -23.78 -7.17
N THR A 159 8.01 -24.09 -5.88
CA THR A 159 8.54 -25.35 -5.31
C THR A 159 7.51 -26.48 -5.22
N TRP A 160 6.28 -26.27 -5.69
CA TRP A 160 5.21 -27.26 -5.70
C TRP A 160 4.70 -27.50 -7.12
N THR A 161 4.01 -28.63 -7.31
CA THR A 161 3.34 -28.97 -8.56
C THR A 161 1.83 -28.94 -8.33
N GLU A 162 1.09 -28.31 -9.24
CA GLU A 162 -0.38 -28.28 -9.18
C GLU A 162 -0.98 -29.64 -9.53
N LEU A 163 -2.20 -29.88 -9.04
CA LEU A 163 -2.98 -31.04 -9.43
C LEU A 163 -3.26 -30.95 -10.95
N ALA A 164 -2.78 -31.94 -11.69
CA ALA A 164 -2.82 -32.05 -13.17
C ALA A 164 -1.66 -31.40 -13.95
N GLU A 165 -0.58 -30.98 -13.29
CA GLU A 165 0.65 -30.54 -13.94
C GLU A 165 1.78 -31.55 -13.70
N ASP A 166 2.68 -31.72 -14.67
CA ASP A 166 3.85 -32.61 -14.54
C ASP A 166 5.06 -31.89 -13.94
N GLU A 167 5.14 -30.56 -14.09
CA GLU A 167 6.26 -29.73 -13.64
C GLU A 167 5.77 -28.50 -12.85
N PRO A 168 6.59 -27.97 -11.92
CA PRO A 168 6.28 -26.71 -11.25
C PRO A 168 6.16 -25.53 -12.22
N LYS A 169 5.09 -24.74 -12.07
CA LYS A 169 4.83 -23.54 -12.87
C LYS A 169 5.78 -22.39 -12.53
N LYS A 170 5.89 -21.42 -13.44
CA LYS A 170 6.73 -20.23 -13.24
C LYS A 170 6.07 -19.31 -12.23
N VAL A 171 6.88 -18.56 -11.48
CA VAL A 171 6.34 -17.54 -10.55
C VAL A 171 5.53 -16.45 -11.28
N THR A 172 5.80 -16.22 -12.56
CA THR A 172 5.03 -15.32 -13.43
C THR A 172 3.70 -15.90 -13.87
N ASP A 173 3.39 -17.16 -13.59
CA ASP A 173 2.08 -17.75 -13.91
C ASP A 173 1.08 -17.54 -12.75
N TYR A 174 1.54 -16.96 -11.63
CA TYR A 174 0.74 -16.71 -10.42
C TYR A 174 0.51 -15.22 -10.18
N TYR A 175 -0.66 -14.93 -9.59
CA TYR A 175 -0.82 -13.71 -8.78
C TYR A 175 0.10 -13.80 -7.57
N ARG A 176 0.85 -12.73 -7.30
CA ARG A 176 1.88 -12.73 -6.25
C ARG A 176 1.87 -11.44 -5.47
N LEU A 177 2.24 -11.52 -4.20
CA LEU A 177 2.45 -10.36 -3.35
C LEU A 177 3.85 -9.81 -3.62
N ALA A 178 3.95 -8.63 -4.23
CA ALA A 178 5.22 -7.93 -4.43
C ALA A 178 5.48 -6.97 -3.27
N ILE A 179 6.72 -6.93 -2.80
CA ILE A 179 7.15 -6.15 -1.64
C ILE A 179 8.46 -5.45 -1.99
N ARG A 180 8.58 -4.16 -1.66
CA ARG A 180 9.85 -3.44 -1.85
C ARG A 180 10.94 -4.06 -0.98
N ALA A 181 12.08 -4.39 -1.58
CA ALA A 181 13.19 -5.01 -0.85
C ALA A 181 13.89 -4.03 0.09
N MET A 182 14.00 -2.75 -0.29
CA MET A 182 14.59 -1.71 0.55
C MET A 182 13.56 -1.16 1.54
N LEU A 183 13.91 -1.18 2.83
CA LEU A 183 13.04 -0.84 3.94
C LEU A 183 13.36 0.55 4.49
N ALA A 184 12.46 1.50 4.28
CA ALA A 184 12.61 2.87 4.76
C ALA A 184 12.20 2.99 6.24
N GLN A 185 13.12 2.69 7.15
CA GLN A 185 12.87 2.69 8.60
C GLN A 185 12.40 4.06 9.13
N SER A 186 12.89 5.16 8.58
CA SER A 186 12.45 6.52 8.92
C SER A 186 11.29 7.02 8.07
N GLY A 187 10.79 6.22 7.13
CA GLY A 187 9.77 6.59 6.16
C GLY A 187 8.35 6.61 6.74
N GLU A 188 7.41 7.01 5.87
CA GLU A 188 5.97 6.97 6.13
C GLU A 188 5.50 5.52 6.35
N ARG A 189 5.96 4.60 5.52
CA ARG A 189 5.69 3.16 5.55
C ARG A 189 7.00 2.40 5.31
N THR A 190 7.15 1.25 5.97
CA THR A 190 8.34 0.39 5.84
C THR A 190 8.03 -0.82 4.98
N LEU A 191 6.88 -1.47 5.23
CA LEU A 191 6.44 -2.66 4.53
C LEU A 191 5.51 -2.28 3.38
N ILE A 192 6.11 -1.86 2.26
CA ILE A 192 5.37 -1.41 1.08
C ILE A 192 5.14 -2.60 0.15
N SER A 193 3.86 -2.92 -0.08
CA SER A 193 3.46 -4.12 -0.82
C SER A 193 2.16 -3.94 -1.62
N ALA A 194 2.02 -4.72 -2.71
CA ALA A 194 0.82 -4.81 -3.53
C ALA A 194 0.75 -6.17 -4.25
N ILE A 195 -0.43 -6.58 -4.68
CA ILE A 195 -0.62 -7.81 -5.47
C ILE A 195 -0.38 -7.49 -6.94
N TYR A 196 0.37 -8.34 -7.63
CA TYR A 196 0.63 -8.24 -9.07
C TYR A 196 0.13 -9.46 -9.83
N PRO A 197 -0.44 -9.25 -11.04
CA PRO A 197 -0.96 -10.32 -11.88
C PRO A 197 0.16 -11.17 -12.51
N PRO A 198 -0.21 -12.29 -13.15
CA PRO A 198 0.67 -13.07 -14.00
C PRO A 198 1.41 -12.22 -15.07
N GLU A 199 2.40 -12.85 -15.72
CA GLU A 199 3.27 -12.35 -16.80
C GLU A 199 4.28 -11.25 -16.41
N ILE A 200 3.94 -10.40 -15.45
CA ILE A 200 4.82 -9.32 -15.01
C ILE A 200 6.06 -9.90 -14.31
N SER A 201 7.24 -9.38 -14.62
CA SER A 201 8.48 -9.74 -13.94
C SER A 201 8.94 -8.63 -12.98
N HIS A 202 10.01 -8.87 -12.23
CA HIS A 202 10.63 -7.84 -11.38
C HIS A 202 12.11 -8.13 -11.16
N MET A 203 12.82 -7.14 -10.62
CA MET A 203 14.23 -7.27 -10.23
C MET A 203 14.39 -7.29 -8.71
N ASN A 204 15.61 -7.46 -8.23
CA ASN A 204 16.02 -7.57 -6.83
C ASN A 204 15.68 -6.36 -5.93
N ALA A 205 15.28 -5.22 -6.49
CA ALA A 205 14.67 -4.13 -5.73
C ALA A 205 13.26 -4.48 -5.19
N VAL A 206 12.67 -5.56 -5.69
CA VAL A 206 11.40 -6.12 -5.29
C VAL A 206 11.59 -7.59 -4.94
N ARG A 207 10.85 -8.04 -3.94
CA ARG A 207 10.72 -9.43 -3.57
C ARG A 207 9.27 -9.84 -3.69
N SER A 208 9.01 -10.94 -4.38
CA SER A 208 7.66 -11.47 -4.51
C SER A 208 7.48 -12.75 -3.71
N TYR A 209 6.24 -12.96 -3.27
CA TYR A 209 5.77 -14.20 -2.65
C TYR A 209 4.62 -14.76 -3.49
N CYS A 210 4.81 -15.97 -4.00
CA CYS A 210 3.79 -16.77 -4.67
C CYS A 210 3.18 -17.75 -3.67
N TYR A 211 1.90 -18.06 -3.82
CA TYR A 211 1.16 -18.95 -2.93
C TYR A 211 0.44 -20.04 -3.72
N SER A 212 0.39 -21.23 -3.14
CA SER A 212 -0.38 -22.37 -3.66
C SER A 212 -1.89 -22.15 -3.60
N SER A 213 -2.35 -21.17 -2.81
CA SER A 213 -3.76 -20.81 -2.66
C SER A 213 -3.94 -19.30 -2.66
N GLN A 214 -4.97 -18.83 -3.37
CA GLN A 214 -5.34 -17.41 -3.38
C GLN A 214 -5.80 -16.92 -2.00
N ASN A 215 -6.36 -17.80 -1.15
CA ASN A 215 -6.71 -17.44 0.22
C ASN A 215 -5.47 -17.02 1.02
N LEU A 216 -4.37 -17.78 0.90
CA LEU A 216 -3.10 -17.44 1.54
C LEU A 216 -2.54 -16.11 1.00
N LEU A 217 -2.65 -15.88 -0.32
CA LEU A 217 -2.28 -14.61 -0.94
C LEU A 217 -3.06 -13.44 -0.33
N LEU A 218 -4.39 -13.54 -0.23
CA LEU A 218 -5.23 -12.46 0.29
C LEU A 218 -5.02 -12.22 1.80
N GLU A 219 -4.93 -13.28 2.59
CA GLU A 219 -4.65 -13.20 4.03
C GLU A 219 -3.29 -12.53 4.30
N HIS A 220 -2.22 -13.01 3.66
CA HIS A 220 -0.89 -12.46 3.87
C HIS A 220 -0.74 -11.05 3.27
N SER A 221 -1.43 -10.74 2.18
CA SER A 221 -1.51 -9.36 1.65
C SER A 221 -2.19 -8.43 2.64
N GLY A 222 -3.31 -8.84 3.24
CA GLY A 222 -4.00 -8.09 4.28
C GLY A 222 -3.11 -7.82 5.49
N MET A 223 -2.35 -8.83 5.93
CA MET A 223 -1.31 -8.66 6.95
C MET A 223 -0.28 -7.61 6.50
N CYS A 224 0.35 -7.76 5.33
CA CYS A 224 1.39 -6.86 4.84
C CYS A 224 0.93 -5.42 4.56
N PHE A 225 -0.36 -5.18 4.38
CA PHE A 225 -0.91 -3.83 4.22
C PHE A 225 -1.10 -3.08 5.54
N SER A 226 -1.13 -3.82 6.65
CA SER A 226 -1.48 -3.31 7.97
C SER A 226 -0.30 -2.64 8.70
N LEU A 227 -0.61 -1.65 9.54
CA LEU A 227 0.37 -1.04 10.45
C LEU A 227 0.93 -1.99 11.52
N PRO A 228 0.19 -2.96 12.08
CA PRO A 228 0.77 -3.98 12.95
C PRO A 228 1.93 -4.76 12.30
N PHE A 229 1.80 -5.18 11.04
CA PHE A 229 2.88 -5.89 10.35
C PHE A 229 3.98 -4.96 9.84
N ASP A 230 3.65 -3.73 9.45
CA ASP A 230 4.68 -2.72 9.20
C ASP A 230 5.49 -2.42 10.48
N PHE A 231 4.84 -2.42 11.65
CA PHE A 231 5.48 -2.24 12.94
C PHE A 231 6.49 -3.34 13.27
N ILE A 232 6.13 -4.63 13.14
CA ILE A 232 7.09 -5.71 13.39
C ILE A 232 8.23 -5.69 12.36
N CYS A 233 7.96 -5.29 11.11
CA CYS A 233 9.01 -5.04 10.13
C CYS A 233 9.96 -3.92 10.60
N LYS A 234 9.41 -2.83 11.12
CA LYS A 234 10.15 -1.67 11.58
C LYS A 234 10.95 -1.94 12.86
N SER A 235 10.41 -2.72 13.78
CA SER A 235 11.09 -3.08 15.04
C SER A 235 12.36 -3.90 14.81
N THR A 236 12.49 -4.57 13.66
CA THR A 236 13.72 -5.30 13.28
C THR A 236 14.91 -4.39 12.98
N GLY A 237 14.65 -3.13 12.59
CA GLY A 237 15.68 -2.17 12.16
C GLY A 237 16.45 -2.54 10.89
N LYS A 238 16.07 -3.59 10.15
CA LYS A 238 16.84 -3.99 8.94
C LYS A 238 16.58 -3.04 7.78
N ALA A 239 17.62 -2.75 7.00
CA ALA A 239 17.52 -1.91 5.81
C ALA A 239 17.00 -2.65 4.56
N ASN A 240 17.04 -3.98 4.56
CA ASN A 240 16.59 -4.82 3.45
C ASN A 240 15.74 -5.99 3.97
N LEU A 241 14.68 -6.31 3.22
CA LEU A 241 13.69 -7.33 3.54
C LEU A 241 14.29 -8.74 3.59
N HIS A 242 15.09 -9.12 2.58
CA HIS A 242 15.52 -10.50 2.37
C HIS A 242 14.36 -11.51 2.59
N GLN A 243 14.61 -12.66 3.24
CA GLN A 243 13.57 -13.65 3.62
C GLN A 243 12.95 -13.38 5.00
N MET A 244 12.96 -12.14 5.50
CA MET A 244 12.55 -11.88 6.88
C MET A 244 11.10 -12.26 7.18
N LEU A 245 10.17 -12.09 6.23
CA LEU A 245 8.75 -12.34 6.48
C LEU A 245 8.46 -13.79 6.82
N ASP A 246 9.32 -14.73 6.41
CA ASP A 246 9.22 -16.14 6.72
C ASP A 246 9.28 -16.35 8.26
N GLY A 247 9.96 -15.48 8.99
CA GLY A 247 10.00 -15.50 10.45
C GLY A 247 8.82 -14.81 11.15
N PHE A 248 7.94 -14.12 10.41
CA PHE A 248 6.83 -13.38 11.01
C PHE A 248 5.64 -14.28 11.29
N SER A 249 4.87 -13.90 12.30
CA SER A 249 3.64 -14.58 12.69
C SER A 249 2.63 -14.63 11.55
N TYR A 250 1.91 -15.74 11.42
CA TYR A 250 0.79 -15.90 10.50
C TYR A 250 -0.52 -15.89 11.28
N VAL A 251 -1.33 -14.85 11.06
CA VAL A 251 -2.55 -14.61 11.83
C VAL A 251 -3.73 -15.34 11.22
N LEU A 252 -4.56 -15.94 12.07
CA LEU A 252 -5.81 -16.57 11.63
C LEU A 252 -6.97 -15.60 11.79
N PHE A 253 -7.74 -15.42 10.72
CA PHE A 253 -8.95 -14.63 10.70
C PHE A 253 -10.18 -15.52 10.84
N ASN A 254 -11.20 -15.08 11.58
CA ASN A 254 -12.49 -15.76 11.57
C ASN A 254 -13.22 -15.54 10.23
N PRO A 255 -14.23 -16.36 9.86
CA PRO A 255 -14.89 -16.27 8.55
C PRO A 255 -15.41 -14.87 8.20
N ARG A 256 -15.97 -14.15 9.18
CA ARG A 256 -16.48 -12.79 8.99
C ARG A 256 -15.36 -11.79 8.69
N GLN A 257 -14.28 -11.84 9.46
CA GLN A 257 -13.09 -11.03 9.21
C GLN A 257 -12.48 -11.34 7.84
N LYS A 258 -12.44 -12.61 7.43
CA LYS A 258 -11.95 -13.01 6.10
C LYS A 258 -12.76 -12.37 4.98
N ALA A 259 -14.09 -12.43 5.04
CA ALA A 259 -14.95 -11.85 3.99
C ALA A 259 -14.65 -10.36 3.76
N LEU A 260 -14.60 -9.56 4.83
CA LEU A 260 -14.27 -8.14 4.71
C LEU A 260 -12.81 -7.92 4.29
N LEU A 261 -11.85 -8.63 4.90
CA LEU A 261 -10.43 -8.49 4.56
C LEU A 261 -10.20 -8.78 3.07
N TYR A 262 -10.78 -9.85 2.55
CA TYR A 262 -10.62 -10.26 1.15
C TYR A 262 -11.23 -9.21 0.23
N CYS A 263 -12.44 -8.75 0.54
CA CYS A 263 -13.10 -7.69 -0.19
C CYS A 263 -12.23 -6.42 -0.23
N LEU A 264 -11.68 -5.96 0.89
CA LEU A 264 -10.84 -4.76 0.95
C LEU A 264 -9.51 -4.94 0.20
N VAL A 265 -8.83 -6.08 0.38
CA VAL A 265 -7.57 -6.41 -0.33
C VAL A 265 -7.77 -6.44 -1.84
N LEU A 266 -8.82 -7.12 -2.31
CA LEU A 266 -9.16 -7.20 -3.73
C LEU A 266 -9.54 -5.83 -4.28
N SER A 267 -10.38 -5.07 -3.56
CA SER A 267 -10.83 -3.75 -4.01
C SER A 267 -9.70 -2.71 -4.05
N LEU A 268 -8.67 -2.86 -3.21
CA LEU A 268 -7.47 -2.02 -3.24
C LEU A 268 -6.58 -2.32 -4.45
N ASN A 269 -6.43 -3.59 -4.83
CA ASN A 269 -5.47 -4.02 -5.86
C ASN A 269 -6.06 -4.17 -7.27
N SER A 270 -7.33 -4.56 -7.39
CA SER A 270 -7.95 -4.93 -8.69
C SER A 270 -8.38 -3.71 -9.50
N VAL A 271 -7.45 -2.77 -9.72
CA VAL A 271 -7.75 -1.45 -10.28
C VAL A 271 -7.96 -1.46 -11.80
N ASN A 272 -7.60 -2.51 -12.52
CA ASN A 272 -7.77 -2.60 -13.97
C ASN A 272 -8.04 -4.07 -14.38
N ASP A 273 -8.30 -4.29 -15.66
CA ASP A 273 -8.84 -5.55 -16.21
C ASP A 273 -7.91 -6.77 -16.05
N VAL A 274 -6.59 -6.57 -15.97
CA VAL A 274 -5.60 -7.64 -15.72
C VAL A 274 -5.79 -8.34 -14.36
N TYR A 275 -6.60 -7.77 -13.46
CA TYR A 275 -6.98 -8.41 -12.19
C TYR A 275 -8.32 -9.15 -12.24
N ALA A 276 -9.02 -9.16 -13.39
CA ALA A 276 -10.33 -9.79 -13.51
C ALA A 276 -10.30 -11.27 -13.11
N GLY A 277 -9.23 -11.99 -13.46
CA GLY A 277 -9.06 -13.40 -13.08
C GLY A 277 -8.99 -13.61 -11.56
N LEU A 278 -8.23 -12.80 -10.83
CA LEU A 278 -8.15 -12.87 -9.36
C LEU A 278 -9.46 -12.45 -8.71
N TRP A 279 -10.10 -11.40 -9.23
CA TRP A 279 -11.38 -10.93 -8.72
C TRP A 279 -12.45 -12.03 -8.80
N GLN A 280 -12.65 -12.60 -9.99
CA GLN A 280 -13.66 -13.62 -10.25
C GLN A 280 -13.43 -14.89 -9.41
N SER A 281 -12.18 -15.31 -9.26
CA SER A 281 -11.85 -16.53 -8.52
C SER A 281 -11.99 -16.38 -7.00
N CYS A 282 -11.94 -15.16 -6.47
CA CYS A 282 -12.05 -14.88 -5.03
C CYS A 282 -13.38 -14.25 -4.60
N TYR A 283 -14.20 -13.78 -5.53
CA TYR A 283 -15.48 -13.15 -5.21
C TYR A 283 -16.41 -14.13 -4.48
N THR A 284 -17.09 -13.64 -3.44
CA THR A 284 -18.20 -14.34 -2.81
C THR A 284 -19.39 -13.38 -2.61
N PRO A 285 -20.64 -13.88 -2.57
CA PRO A 285 -21.81 -13.05 -2.28
C PRO A 285 -21.76 -12.33 -0.92
N ASP A 286 -20.92 -12.79 0.01
CA ASP A 286 -20.70 -12.13 1.30
C ASP A 286 -20.09 -10.74 1.14
N PHE A 287 -19.44 -10.43 0.01
CA PHE A 287 -18.91 -9.10 -0.25
C PHE A 287 -20.02 -8.05 -0.30
N ASN A 288 -21.21 -8.40 -0.81
CA ASN A 288 -22.34 -7.48 -0.92
C ASN A 288 -23.01 -7.15 0.43
N THR A 289 -22.72 -7.92 1.48
CA THR A 289 -23.25 -7.69 2.82
C THR A 289 -22.33 -6.81 3.68
N GLN A 290 -21.10 -6.56 3.22
CA GLN A 290 -20.13 -5.72 3.93
C GLN A 290 -20.52 -4.25 3.92
N ARG A 291 -20.08 -3.49 4.92
CA ARG A 291 -20.35 -2.05 5.04
C ARG A 291 -19.11 -1.35 5.59
N TRP A 292 -18.98 -0.06 5.27
CA TRP A 292 -17.96 0.78 5.88
C TRP A 292 -18.25 0.94 7.36
N SER A 293 -17.20 1.01 8.17
CA SER A 293 -17.32 1.38 9.58
C SER A 293 -17.74 2.85 9.78
N ARG A 294 -17.55 3.69 8.75
CA ARG A 294 -17.83 5.12 8.75
C ARG A 294 -18.96 5.45 7.79
N ASP A 295 -19.92 6.22 8.29
CA ASP A 295 -20.96 6.86 7.49
C ASP A 295 -20.56 8.31 7.20
N LEU A 296 -19.84 8.52 6.10
CA LEU A 296 -19.35 9.83 5.66
C LEU A 296 -19.60 10.02 4.15
N PRO A 297 -19.89 11.25 3.68
CA PRO A 297 -20.17 11.53 2.26
C PRO A 297 -19.02 11.17 1.31
N GLN A 298 -17.77 11.22 1.77
CA GLN A 298 -16.57 10.92 0.97
C GLN A 298 -16.41 9.42 0.70
N LEU A 299 -17.21 8.57 1.35
CA LEU A 299 -17.22 7.13 1.16
C LEU A 299 -18.43 6.72 0.31
N PRO A 300 -18.22 5.90 -0.73
CA PRO A 300 -19.33 5.33 -1.49
C PRO A 300 -20.06 4.29 -0.63
N GLN A 301 -21.19 4.69 -0.03
CA GLN A 301 -21.94 3.86 0.92
C GLN A 301 -22.57 2.61 0.27
N ASP A 302 -22.84 2.66 -1.03
CA ASP A 302 -23.37 1.56 -1.82
C ASP A 302 -22.29 0.73 -2.53
N PHE A 303 -21.00 1.00 -2.28
CA PHE A 303 -19.86 0.33 -2.92
C PHE A 303 -19.98 -1.20 -2.84
N PHE A 304 -20.07 -1.72 -1.61
CA PHE A 304 -20.15 -3.16 -1.37
C PHE A 304 -21.40 -3.78 -2.01
N ALA A 305 -22.56 -3.11 -1.86
CA ALA A 305 -23.82 -3.60 -2.43
C ALA A 305 -23.77 -3.71 -3.97
N LYS A 306 -22.97 -2.86 -4.63
CA LYS A 306 -22.79 -2.82 -6.09
C LYS A 306 -21.68 -3.72 -6.63
N LEU A 307 -20.96 -4.46 -5.78
CA LEU A 307 -19.94 -5.42 -6.23
C LEU A 307 -20.59 -6.57 -7.03
N THR A 308 -19.87 -7.06 -8.02
CA THR A 308 -20.32 -8.12 -8.93
C THR A 308 -19.31 -9.26 -9.01
N PRO A 309 -19.74 -10.48 -9.39
CA PRO A 309 -18.83 -11.61 -9.61
C PRO A 309 -17.81 -11.33 -10.73
N GLU A 310 -18.27 -10.78 -11.83
CA GLU A 310 -17.42 -10.31 -12.92
C GLU A 310 -16.80 -8.97 -12.56
N TRP A 311 -15.51 -8.81 -12.85
CA TRP A 311 -14.83 -7.55 -12.62
C TRP A 311 -15.42 -6.45 -13.51
N GLN A 312 -15.66 -5.30 -12.90
CA GLN A 312 -16.03 -4.05 -13.53
C GLN A 312 -15.28 -2.91 -12.83
N ARG A 313 -15.19 -1.73 -13.47
CA ARG A 313 -14.43 -0.57 -12.97
C ARG A 313 -14.73 -0.21 -11.51
N ASN A 314 -15.99 -0.31 -11.09
CA ASN A 314 -16.47 -0.01 -9.73
C ASN A 314 -16.23 -1.13 -8.71
N CYS A 315 -15.60 -2.25 -9.08
CA CYS A 315 -15.13 -3.26 -8.13
C CYS A 315 -13.89 -2.79 -7.33
N ALA A 316 -13.19 -1.75 -7.79
CA ALA A 316 -11.99 -1.26 -7.12
C ALA A 316 -12.10 0.17 -6.59
N LEU A 317 -11.50 0.38 -5.42
CA LEU A 317 -11.44 1.66 -4.72
C LEU A 317 -10.44 2.58 -5.41
N ARG A 318 -10.91 3.72 -5.92
CA ARG A 318 -10.10 4.67 -6.69
C ARG A 318 -9.89 6.00 -6.00
N SER A 319 -10.85 6.46 -5.18
CA SER A 319 -10.68 7.73 -4.46
C SER A 319 -9.66 7.59 -3.33
N ASP A 320 -8.87 8.63 -3.10
CA ASP A 320 -7.83 8.64 -2.08
C ASP A 320 -8.40 8.32 -0.69
N TYR A 321 -9.57 8.88 -0.36
CA TYR A 321 -10.23 8.71 0.93
C TYR A 321 -10.73 7.28 1.14
N SER A 322 -11.36 6.65 0.13
CA SER A 322 -11.86 5.28 0.27
C SER A 322 -10.72 4.27 0.41
N ARG A 323 -9.61 4.47 -0.31
CA ARG A 323 -8.39 3.68 -0.17
C ARG A 323 -7.75 3.85 1.21
N ARG A 324 -7.69 5.09 1.72
CA ARG A 324 -7.26 5.38 3.09
C ARG A 324 -8.12 4.64 4.11
N GLN A 325 -9.44 4.73 3.99
CA GLN A 325 -10.38 4.09 4.91
C GLN A 325 -10.25 2.56 4.89
N ALA A 326 -10.10 1.96 3.71
CA ALA A 326 -9.85 0.52 3.60
C ALA A 326 -8.58 0.09 4.35
N LEU A 327 -7.48 0.87 4.26
CA LEU A 327 -6.26 0.59 5.02
C LEU A 327 -6.47 0.73 6.54
N VAL A 328 -7.24 1.72 6.99
CA VAL A 328 -7.62 1.87 8.41
C VAL A 328 -8.39 0.63 8.89
N GLU A 329 -9.35 0.15 8.11
CA GLU A 329 -10.16 -1.02 8.48
C GLU A 329 -9.32 -2.31 8.48
N ILE A 330 -8.40 -2.46 7.51
CA ILE A 330 -7.42 -3.56 7.51
C ILE A 330 -6.55 -3.52 8.78
N ASP A 331 -6.05 -2.34 9.19
CA ASP A 331 -5.26 -2.22 10.42
C ASP A 331 -6.02 -2.75 11.64
N VAL A 332 -7.31 -2.42 11.76
CA VAL A 332 -8.15 -2.87 12.88
C VAL A 332 -8.45 -4.36 12.80
N LEU A 333 -8.78 -4.89 11.61
CA LEU A 333 -9.02 -6.32 11.41
C LEU A 333 -7.80 -7.15 11.82
N VAL A 334 -6.61 -6.75 11.36
CA VAL A 334 -5.35 -7.43 11.69
C VAL A 334 -5.01 -7.26 13.17
N ALA A 335 -5.18 -6.08 13.75
CA ALA A 335 -4.94 -5.85 15.17
C ALA A 335 -5.85 -6.70 16.07
N GLN A 336 -7.14 -6.79 15.74
CA GLN A 336 -8.09 -7.64 16.48
C GLN A 336 -7.78 -9.13 16.32
N ALA A 337 -7.37 -9.57 15.13
CA ALA A 337 -7.00 -10.96 14.89
C ALA A 337 -5.69 -11.35 15.60
N LEU A 338 -4.75 -10.41 15.77
CA LEU A 338 -3.56 -10.57 16.62
C LEU A 338 -3.88 -10.59 18.12
N GLY A 339 -5.09 -10.22 18.52
CA GLY A 339 -5.46 -10.06 19.93
C GLY A 339 -4.86 -8.83 20.60
N LEU A 340 -4.61 -7.77 19.81
CA LEU A 340 -4.27 -6.45 20.33
C LEU A 340 -5.51 -5.76 20.92
N THR A 341 -5.26 -4.77 21.76
CA THR A 341 -6.23 -3.77 22.20
C THR A 341 -6.18 -2.54 21.30
N LEU A 342 -7.24 -1.72 21.33
CA LEU A 342 -7.27 -0.45 20.61
C LEU A 342 -6.13 0.49 21.05
N GLU A 343 -5.82 0.54 22.34
CA GLU A 343 -4.75 1.41 22.84
C GLU A 343 -3.36 0.93 22.38
N GLU A 344 -3.16 -0.37 22.19
CA GLU A 344 -1.94 -0.91 21.60
C GLU A 344 -1.80 -0.52 20.13
N LEU A 345 -2.88 -0.63 19.33
CA LEU A 345 -2.89 -0.15 17.94
C LEU A 345 -2.61 1.37 17.85
N LEU A 346 -3.27 2.17 18.69
CA LEU A 346 -3.01 3.60 18.78
C LEU A 346 -1.55 3.90 19.20
N THR A 347 -1.00 3.11 20.12
CA THR A 347 0.40 3.24 20.55
C THR A 347 1.36 2.94 19.41
N ILE A 348 1.11 1.88 18.63
CA ILE A 348 1.89 1.57 17.42
C ILE A 348 1.88 2.78 16.49
N TYR A 349 0.70 3.30 16.12
CA TYR A 349 0.58 4.45 15.23
C TYR A 349 1.31 5.69 15.76
N ARG A 350 1.10 6.06 17.02
CA ARG A 350 1.67 7.27 17.64
C ARG A 350 3.19 7.22 17.76
N VAL A 351 3.75 6.04 18.10
CA VAL A 351 5.18 5.91 18.43
C VAL A 351 6.02 5.55 17.21
N GLN A 352 5.51 4.65 16.36
CA GLN A 352 6.31 4.03 15.29
C GLN A 352 6.08 4.67 13.92
N PHE A 353 5.01 5.44 13.75
CA PHE A 353 4.66 6.09 12.48
C PHE A 353 4.58 7.62 12.58
N PRO A 354 5.59 8.32 13.15
CA PRO A 354 5.53 9.78 13.34
C PRO A 354 5.44 10.55 12.02
N VAL A 355 6.11 10.09 10.95
CA VAL A 355 6.07 10.71 9.62
C VAL A 355 4.69 10.58 9.00
N MET A 356 4.11 9.38 9.02
CA MET A 356 2.75 9.14 8.57
C MET A 356 1.75 9.99 9.34
N ARG A 357 1.88 10.05 10.67
CA ARG A 357 1.02 10.87 11.53
C ARG A 357 1.14 12.36 11.21
N GLN A 358 2.34 12.85 10.93
CA GLN A 358 2.55 14.22 10.50
C GLN A 358 1.87 14.50 9.15
N TYR A 359 1.95 13.56 8.21
CA TYR A 359 1.32 13.72 6.90
C TYR A 359 -0.20 13.65 6.97
N GLU A 360 -0.75 12.67 7.66
CA GLU A 360 -2.19 12.52 7.92
C GLU A 360 -2.77 13.76 8.60
N ALA A 361 -2.08 14.31 9.62
CA ALA A 361 -2.54 15.46 10.39
C ALA A 361 -2.68 16.76 9.58
N ASP A 362 -2.25 16.77 8.32
CA ASP A 362 -2.38 17.91 7.40
C ASP A 362 -2.66 17.51 5.95
N THR A 363 -3.22 16.31 5.72
CA THR A 363 -3.75 15.92 4.41
C THR A 363 -5.25 16.20 4.37
N TRP A 364 -5.68 16.93 3.34
CA TRP A 364 -7.05 17.41 3.18
C TRP A 364 -7.69 16.80 1.94
N TYR A 365 -8.97 16.46 2.07
CA TYR A 365 -9.77 15.82 1.03
C TYR A 365 -10.97 16.70 0.68
N ASP A 366 -11.39 16.60 -0.57
CA ASP A 366 -12.64 17.18 -1.05
C ASP A 366 -13.86 16.31 -0.67
N GLN A 367 -15.06 16.77 -1.01
CA GLN A 367 -16.29 16.01 -0.72
C GLN A 367 -16.42 14.68 -1.49
N ASN A 368 -15.66 14.50 -2.58
CA ASN A 368 -15.63 13.26 -3.35
C ASN A 368 -14.50 12.32 -2.91
N GLY A 369 -13.76 12.68 -1.85
CA GLY A 369 -12.68 11.88 -1.31
C GLY A 369 -11.36 11.95 -2.09
N ARG A 370 -11.16 12.96 -2.94
CA ARG A 370 -9.89 13.25 -3.61
C ARG A 370 -9.02 14.16 -2.73
N ILE A 371 -7.72 13.92 -2.65
CA ILE A 371 -6.78 14.80 -1.95
C ILE A 371 -6.70 16.14 -2.68
N ILE A 372 -7.02 17.24 -1.98
CA ILE A 372 -6.77 18.61 -2.47
C ILE A 372 -5.43 19.15 -1.98
N PHE A 373 -4.93 18.67 -0.84
CA PHE A 373 -3.63 19.08 -0.33
C PHE A 373 -3.01 17.99 0.54
N THR A 374 -1.70 17.76 0.41
CA THR A 374 -0.94 16.88 1.30
C THR A 374 0.51 17.38 1.46
N PRO A 375 1.11 17.28 2.66
CA PRO A 375 2.54 17.52 2.85
C PRO A 375 3.40 16.28 2.52
N SER A 376 2.80 15.14 2.14
CA SER A 376 3.54 13.90 1.91
C SER A 376 4.57 14.06 0.80
N LYS A 377 5.81 13.63 1.08
CA LYS A 377 6.88 13.58 0.08
C LYS A 377 6.71 12.44 -0.92
N GLY A 378 5.87 11.45 -0.60
CA GLY A 378 5.50 10.38 -1.52
C GLY A 378 4.55 10.88 -2.62
N LEU A 379 3.69 11.84 -2.31
CA LEU A 379 2.58 12.30 -3.16
C LEU A 379 2.84 13.68 -3.80
N VAL A 380 4.11 13.99 -4.10
CA VAL A 380 4.45 15.23 -4.81
C VAL A 380 3.69 15.29 -6.15
N GLY A 381 3.00 16.40 -6.39
CA GLY A 381 2.15 16.59 -7.58
C GLY A 381 0.68 16.22 -7.37
N VAL A 382 0.32 15.59 -6.26
CA VAL A 382 -1.09 15.32 -5.90
C VAL A 382 -1.65 16.50 -5.11
N GLY A 383 -2.77 17.05 -5.58
CA GLY A 383 -3.39 18.23 -4.99
C GLY A 383 -2.69 19.54 -5.35
N LEU A 384 -3.11 20.62 -4.70
CA LEU A 384 -2.50 21.93 -4.80
C LEU A 384 -1.20 21.98 -3.99
N PRO A 385 -0.20 22.80 -4.42
CA PRO A 385 0.92 23.12 -3.54
C PRO A 385 0.43 23.91 -2.31
N ARG A 386 1.19 23.90 -1.22
CA ARG A 386 0.81 24.67 -0.01
C ARG A 386 0.56 26.14 -0.33
N THR A 387 1.55 26.77 -0.95
CA THR A 387 1.48 28.14 -1.45
C THR A 387 1.49 28.13 -2.97
N ALA A 388 0.80 29.10 -3.57
CA ALA A 388 0.79 29.30 -5.00
C ALA A 388 2.21 29.35 -5.59
N ARG A 389 2.44 28.62 -6.69
CA ARG A 389 3.74 28.59 -7.38
C ARG A 389 3.62 29.24 -8.76
N LYS A 390 4.30 30.37 -8.97
CA LYS A 390 4.36 31.03 -10.28
C LYS A 390 4.95 30.14 -11.39
N ALA A 391 5.74 29.13 -11.02
CA ALA A 391 6.27 28.15 -11.95
C ALA A 391 5.18 27.29 -12.60
N ASP A 392 4.06 27.05 -11.91
CA ASP A 392 2.97 26.22 -12.44
C ASP A 392 2.35 26.89 -13.67
N LEU A 393 2.11 28.21 -13.63
CA LEU A 393 1.64 28.98 -14.79
C LEU A 393 2.62 28.90 -15.98
N LYS A 394 3.94 28.97 -15.71
CA LYS A 394 4.97 28.83 -16.75
C LYS A 394 4.99 27.43 -17.37
N ASN A 395 4.57 26.42 -16.61
CA ASN A 395 4.42 25.04 -17.06
C ASN A 395 3.03 24.77 -17.66
N GLY A 396 2.27 25.83 -17.98
CA GLY A 396 0.98 25.72 -18.64
C GLY A 396 -0.16 25.28 -17.74
N PHE A 397 -0.04 25.35 -16.41
CA PHE A 397 -1.16 25.06 -15.51
C PHE A 397 -2.16 26.22 -15.54
N VAL A 398 -3.44 25.90 -15.62
CA VAL A 398 -4.55 26.87 -15.58
C VAL A 398 -5.46 26.53 -14.43
N PHE A 399 -5.74 27.51 -13.57
CA PHE A 399 -6.54 27.32 -12.36
C PHE A 399 -7.90 27.99 -12.51
N ASN A 400 -8.92 27.45 -11.84
CA ASN A 400 -10.22 28.09 -11.71
C ASN A 400 -10.83 27.83 -10.34
N VAL A 401 -11.45 28.85 -9.75
CA VAL A 401 -12.21 28.75 -8.49
C VAL A 401 -13.62 29.27 -8.74
N ASP A 402 -14.59 28.37 -8.68
CA ASP A 402 -16.00 28.70 -8.79
C ASP A 402 -16.62 28.58 -7.40
N SER A 403 -16.64 29.69 -6.66
CA SER A 403 -17.24 29.78 -5.33
C SER A 403 -17.69 31.20 -5.04
N PRO A 404 -18.87 31.41 -4.41
CA PRO A 404 -19.30 32.73 -3.97
C PRO A 404 -18.40 33.34 -2.87
N GLU A 405 -17.59 32.51 -2.21
CA GLU A 405 -16.64 32.93 -1.17
C GLU A 405 -15.29 33.37 -1.74
N TRP A 406 -15.06 33.14 -3.04
CA TRP A 406 -13.81 33.49 -3.70
C TRP A 406 -13.72 35.00 -3.94
N THR A 407 -12.66 35.62 -3.41
CA THR A 407 -12.39 37.06 -3.53
C THR A 407 -11.14 37.37 -4.35
N GLY A 408 -10.45 36.34 -4.87
CA GLY A 408 -9.21 36.51 -5.63
C GLY A 408 -9.39 36.97 -7.08
N GLY A 409 -10.64 37.07 -7.57
CA GLY A 409 -10.94 37.53 -8.93
C GLY A 409 -10.72 36.44 -10.00
N ASP A 410 -10.46 36.89 -11.23
CA ASP A 410 -10.19 36.01 -12.38
C ASP A 410 -8.89 35.20 -12.16
N CYS A 411 -8.99 33.89 -12.31
CA CYS A 411 -7.90 32.94 -12.07
C CYS A 411 -7.04 32.65 -13.31
N THR A 412 -7.38 33.20 -14.48
CA THR A 412 -6.74 32.86 -15.77
C THR A 412 -5.20 32.95 -15.73
N ASP A 413 -4.65 33.99 -15.08
CA ASP A 413 -3.20 34.20 -14.92
C ASP A 413 -2.74 34.11 -13.45
N GLN A 414 -3.51 33.42 -12.61
CA GLN A 414 -3.24 33.32 -11.18
C GLN A 414 -2.87 31.90 -10.77
N ALA A 415 -1.70 31.75 -10.15
CA ALA A 415 -1.33 30.51 -9.49
C ALA A 415 -2.12 30.40 -8.19
N ILE A 416 -2.63 29.20 -7.90
CA ILE A 416 -3.43 28.93 -6.70
C ILE A 416 -2.76 27.86 -5.85
N GLY A 417 -2.62 28.13 -4.56
CA GLY A 417 -2.19 27.17 -3.55
C GLY A 417 -3.32 26.81 -2.59
N TRP A 418 -3.07 25.79 -1.77
CA TRP A 418 -3.95 25.36 -0.71
C TRP A 418 -4.31 26.49 0.27
N ASP A 419 -3.34 27.32 0.65
CA ASP A 419 -3.57 28.44 1.58
C ASP A 419 -4.59 29.46 1.06
N ASP A 420 -4.74 29.55 -0.27
CA ASP A 420 -5.69 30.46 -0.92
C ASP A 420 -7.13 29.94 -0.89
N VAL A 421 -7.34 28.62 -0.89
CA VAL A 421 -8.68 28.01 -1.05
C VAL A 421 -9.20 27.24 0.17
N LYS A 422 -8.36 26.98 1.17
CA LYS A 422 -8.74 26.16 2.35
C LYS A 422 -9.95 26.64 3.16
N HIS A 423 -10.30 27.92 3.00
CA HIS A 423 -11.40 28.55 3.73
C HIS A 423 -12.78 28.27 3.11
N LEU A 424 -12.82 27.93 1.82
CA LEU A 424 -14.06 27.76 1.05
C LEU A 424 -14.98 26.72 1.69
N LYS A 425 -16.26 27.07 1.85
CA LYS A 425 -17.31 26.18 2.37
C LYS A 425 -18.19 25.60 1.27
N THR A 426 -18.18 26.20 0.08
CA THR A 426 -18.97 25.77 -1.08
C THR A 426 -18.20 26.02 -2.38
N GLY A 427 -18.67 25.42 -3.47
CA GLY A 427 -18.08 25.60 -4.80
C GLY A 427 -16.94 24.63 -5.14
N THR A 428 -16.24 24.90 -6.23
CA THR A 428 -15.20 24.03 -6.77
C THR A 428 -13.88 24.76 -6.99
N VAL A 429 -12.79 24.01 -6.88
CA VAL A 429 -11.45 24.43 -7.30
C VAL A 429 -11.00 23.46 -8.37
N SER A 430 -10.41 23.94 -9.46
CA SER A 430 -9.91 23.07 -10.52
C SER A 430 -8.56 23.53 -11.05
N VAL A 431 -7.80 22.58 -11.56
CA VAL A 431 -6.53 22.80 -12.25
C VAL A 431 -6.50 21.99 -13.53
N THR A 432 -6.05 22.62 -14.61
CA THR A 432 -5.84 21.99 -15.91
C THR A 432 -4.37 22.03 -16.28
N PHE A 433 -3.81 20.90 -16.67
CA PHE A 433 -2.38 20.73 -16.98
C PHE A 433 -2.17 19.64 -18.05
N ASP A 434 -0.94 19.56 -18.58
CA ASP A 434 -0.55 18.52 -19.53
C ASP A 434 -0.06 17.29 -18.74
N ASP A 435 -0.73 16.15 -18.94
CA ASP A 435 -0.47 14.90 -18.24
C ASP A 435 0.25 13.90 -19.16
N TYR A 436 1.51 13.61 -18.85
CA TYR A 436 2.34 12.64 -19.57
C TYR A 436 2.34 11.26 -18.91
N THR A 437 1.51 11.01 -17.89
CA THR A 437 1.51 9.73 -17.19
C THR A 437 0.88 8.59 -18.00
N ARG A 438 0.13 8.91 -19.07
CA ARG A 438 -0.63 7.92 -19.87
C ARG A 438 -0.08 7.66 -21.26
N SER A 439 0.63 8.63 -21.82
CA SER A 439 1.26 8.57 -23.14
C SER A 439 2.43 9.55 -23.20
N ASP A 440 3.31 9.37 -24.19
CA ASP A 440 4.42 10.31 -24.44
C ASP A 440 3.93 11.60 -25.13
N GLU A 441 2.80 11.56 -25.81
CA GLU A 441 2.20 12.74 -26.46
C GLU A 441 1.60 13.74 -25.46
N GLY A 442 1.28 13.27 -24.25
CA GLY A 442 0.60 14.05 -23.23
C GLY A 442 -0.89 14.25 -23.51
N GLU A 443 -1.68 14.37 -22.45
CA GLU A 443 -3.12 14.64 -22.52
C GLU A 443 -3.45 15.88 -21.68
N ARG A 444 -4.21 16.83 -22.24
CA ARG A 444 -4.70 17.98 -21.46
C ARG A 444 -5.80 17.51 -20.52
N ARG A 445 -5.56 17.57 -19.21
CA ARG A 445 -6.49 17.06 -18.20
C ARG A 445 -6.85 18.10 -17.16
N THR A 446 -8.09 18.05 -16.70
CA THR A 446 -8.60 18.87 -15.60
C THR A 446 -8.88 18.00 -14.37
N VAL A 447 -8.41 18.45 -13.22
CA VAL A 447 -8.77 17.90 -11.91
C VAL A 447 -9.61 18.93 -11.18
N THR A 448 -10.73 18.50 -10.60
CA THR A 448 -11.66 19.35 -9.87
C THR A 448 -11.87 18.80 -8.45
N TRP A 449 -11.90 19.69 -7.47
CA TRP A 449 -12.14 19.41 -6.06
C TRP A 449 -13.37 20.16 -5.57
N GLN A 450 -14.22 19.48 -4.81
CA GLN A 450 -15.47 20.01 -4.24
C GLN A 450 -15.29 20.44 -2.77
N ALA A 451 -15.53 21.72 -2.47
CA ALA A 451 -15.58 22.25 -1.11
C ALA A 451 -16.91 21.88 -0.39
N PRO A 452 -16.97 21.83 0.96
CA PRO A 452 -15.89 22.13 1.91
C PRO A 452 -14.83 21.02 1.96
N PHE A 453 -13.62 21.35 2.41
CA PHE A 453 -12.55 20.36 2.55
C PHE A 453 -12.55 19.76 3.95
N ILE A 454 -12.31 18.44 4.03
CA ILE A 454 -12.24 17.71 5.29
C ILE A 454 -10.83 17.25 5.59
N LYS A 455 -10.54 17.13 6.87
CA LYS A 455 -9.31 16.53 7.37
C LYS A 455 -9.68 15.40 8.33
N PRO A 456 -9.46 14.13 7.94
CA PRO A 456 -9.80 13.00 8.80
C PRO A 456 -8.85 12.90 10.00
N ASP A 457 -9.31 12.22 11.03
CA ASP A 457 -8.50 11.84 12.20
C ASP A 457 -8.43 10.31 12.27
N ARG A 458 -7.26 9.76 11.90
CA ARG A 458 -7.01 8.31 11.94
C ARG A 458 -7.22 7.70 13.32
N GLU A 459 -6.93 8.42 14.40
CA GLU A 459 -7.14 7.89 15.76
C GLU A 459 -8.64 7.78 16.09
N ASP A 460 -9.46 8.72 15.59
CA ASP A 460 -10.93 8.61 15.66
C ASP A 460 -11.44 7.50 14.74
N ASP A 461 -10.90 7.38 13.53
CA ASP A 461 -11.28 6.32 12.59
C ASP A 461 -11.00 4.93 13.17
N TYR A 462 -9.86 4.75 13.84
CA TYR A 462 -9.57 3.50 14.56
C TYR A 462 -10.58 3.22 15.66
N LYS A 463 -11.02 4.22 16.44
CA LYS A 463 -12.03 4.00 17.49
C LYS A 463 -13.36 3.53 16.90
N VAL A 464 -13.81 4.18 15.82
CA VAL A 464 -15.07 3.83 15.16
C VAL A 464 -15.00 2.44 14.53
N ALA A 465 -13.95 2.17 13.73
CA ALA A 465 -13.76 0.85 13.12
C ALA A 465 -13.60 -0.25 14.17
N TRP A 466 -12.92 0.02 15.28
CA TRP A 466 -12.77 -0.94 16.37
C TRP A 466 -14.10 -1.29 17.03
N ALA A 467 -14.92 -0.29 17.34
CA ALA A 467 -16.24 -0.50 17.92
C ALA A 467 -17.16 -1.26 16.96
N PHE A 468 -17.15 -0.88 15.69
CA PHE A 468 -17.94 -1.51 14.64
C PHE A 468 -17.63 -3.02 14.53
N PHE A 469 -16.34 -3.40 14.40
CA PHE A 469 -15.96 -4.81 14.31
C PHE A 469 -16.06 -5.58 15.64
N ALA A 470 -16.15 -4.88 16.78
CA ALA A 470 -16.33 -5.51 18.09
C ALA A 470 -17.80 -5.88 18.39
N GLN A 471 -18.76 -4.99 18.08
CA GLN A 471 -20.20 -5.27 18.23
C GLN A 471 -20.64 -6.48 17.38
N ASP A 472 -19.99 -6.61 16.25
CA ASP A 472 -20.14 -7.70 15.30
C ASP A 472 -19.64 -9.07 15.82
N LYS A 473 -18.87 -9.11 16.91
CA LYS A 473 -18.49 -10.36 17.60
C LYS A 473 -19.51 -10.82 18.63
N GLU A 474 -20.35 -9.93 19.16
CA GLU A 474 -21.38 -10.28 20.16
C GLU A 474 -22.68 -10.77 19.52
N SER A 475 -22.85 -10.54 18.21
CA SER A 475 -24.04 -10.93 17.44
C SER A 475 -23.88 -12.26 16.66
N ALA A 476 -22.73 -12.92 16.76
CA ALA A 476 -22.39 -14.19 16.14
C ALA A 476 -22.13 -15.23 17.24
#